data_AF-A0A2E8GTX4-F1
#
_entry.id   AF-A0A2E8GTX4-F1
#
_cell.length_a   1.000
_cell.length_b   1.000
_cell.length_c   1.000
_cell.angle_alpha   90.00
_cell.angle_beta   90.00
_cell.angle_gamma   90.00
#
_symmetry.space_group_name_H-M   'P 1'
#
loop_
_entity.id
_entity.type
_entity.pdbx_description
1 polymer ?
#
loop_
_entity_poly.entity_id
_entity_poly.type
_entity_poly.pdbx_seq_one_letter_code
_entity_poly.pdbx_strand_id
1 'polypeptide(L)'
;MVPISEELQSYGISDKAYQQKRKELSGGDKSQSAQDTVVEALLQERIEQATEWVDKQIAYWCHAIFKDRRGQDSFKEQQLSHQCRINALELEGAEKLKINASACCGECHKMHKKVLSAKSAKLRLPIPSSKCKSRLNSEYIWCTTLYVPARVDEQETQPPPPATKDVPKPPQLSTAKGGGGPGDDTAVQVSVLSESVGETAKQIADYAGPVVAILAGAALALFHLPAGLILLGLGVLAIPQIYKPLTRMVPWLRGRFARFGILLIGLLLVLLLLLLSEWMSRQKPEPKLKPLPAYSVESTEDRSISTRSRLKVVVRVTEPVTPQEMAQLAMRAAQDLQRSMSPDDPRHNSFEHLQVRVEGIHPVTGKPAVLSEAEFAPDGRGRSGQLSSDPQNQWSWKVRVNKSGGAAPLEEVFSK
;
A
#
# COMPACT_ATOMS: atom_id res chain seq x y z
N MET A 1 25.64 8.37 23.25
CA MET A 1 26.61 7.97 22.21
C MET A 1 26.05 6.74 21.52
N VAL A 2 25.88 6.79 20.20
CA VAL A 2 25.48 5.62 19.40
C VAL A 2 26.72 4.75 19.18
N PRO A 3 26.65 3.42 19.37
CA PRO A 3 27.76 2.53 19.02
C PRO A 3 28.22 2.75 17.58
N ILE A 4 29.53 2.78 17.34
CA ILE A 4 30.08 3.06 16.00
C ILE A 4 29.55 2.07 14.94
N SER A 5 29.28 0.82 15.32
CA SER A 5 28.67 -0.18 14.43
C SER A 5 27.27 0.21 13.96
N GLU A 6 26.43 0.75 14.84
CA GLU A 6 25.08 1.21 14.49
C GLU A 6 25.15 2.48 13.61
N GLU A 7 26.13 3.33 13.87
CA GLU A 7 26.39 4.51 13.05
C GLU A 7 26.85 4.15 11.64
N LEU A 8 27.80 3.23 11.49
CA LEU A 8 28.27 2.73 10.20
C LEU A 8 27.13 2.09 9.40
N GLN A 9 26.32 1.26 10.05
CA GLN A 9 25.12 0.67 9.42
C GLN A 9 24.15 1.74 8.93
N SER A 10 23.92 2.82 9.71
CA SER A 10 23.04 3.92 9.30
C SER A 10 23.52 4.68 8.06
N TYR A 11 24.82 4.60 7.75
CA TYR A 11 25.41 5.14 6.53
C TYR A 11 25.54 4.11 5.41
N GLY A 12 25.19 2.85 5.66
CA GLY A 12 25.47 1.75 4.74
C GLY A 12 26.97 1.57 4.52
N ILE A 13 27.78 1.75 5.57
CA ILE A 13 29.21 1.45 5.60
C ILE A 13 29.38 0.11 6.32
N SER A 14 30.14 -0.81 5.73
CA SER A 14 30.35 -2.15 6.27
C SER A 14 31.52 -2.11 7.25
N ASP A 15 31.47 -2.95 8.27
CA ASP A 15 32.57 -3.09 9.21
C ASP A 15 33.88 -3.43 8.48
N LYS A 16 33.82 -4.24 7.41
CA LYS A 16 34.99 -4.58 6.59
C LYS A 16 35.61 -3.33 5.95
N ALA A 17 34.80 -2.49 5.28
CA ALA A 17 35.28 -1.27 4.64
C ALA A 17 35.85 -0.29 5.67
N TYR A 18 35.18 -0.16 6.82
CA TYR A 18 35.66 0.64 7.93
C TYR A 18 37.00 0.16 8.47
N GLN A 19 37.15 -1.14 8.77
CA GLN A 19 38.42 -1.68 9.29
C GLN A 19 39.55 -1.54 8.26
N GLN A 20 39.26 -1.67 6.97
CA GLN A 20 40.25 -1.48 5.91
C GLN A 20 40.73 -0.04 5.84
N LYS A 21 39.80 0.92 5.73
CA LYS A 21 40.13 2.35 5.70
C LYS A 21 40.81 2.82 6.98
N ARG A 22 40.40 2.25 8.12
CA ARG A 22 41.03 2.49 9.41
C ARG A 22 42.50 2.09 9.44
N LYS A 23 42.87 0.95 8.86
CA LYS A 23 44.27 0.53 8.76
C LYS A 23 45.09 1.49 7.90
N GLU A 24 44.50 2.04 6.85
CA GLU A 24 45.14 3.03 5.96
C GLU A 24 45.39 4.37 6.66
N LEU A 25 44.39 4.88 7.40
CA LEU A 25 44.41 6.26 7.90
C LEU A 25 44.82 6.42 9.36
N SER A 26 44.47 5.47 10.23
CA SER A 26 44.60 5.68 11.69
C SER A 26 45.80 4.98 12.32
N GLY A 27 46.50 4.09 11.61
CA GLY A 27 47.66 3.37 12.15
C GLY A 27 47.41 2.58 13.44
N GLY A 28 46.14 2.32 13.80
CA GLY A 28 45.75 1.68 15.06
C GLY A 28 45.23 2.63 16.15
N ASP A 29 45.21 3.94 15.91
CA ASP A 29 44.57 4.90 16.82
C ASP A 29 43.07 4.55 17.00
N LYS A 30 42.64 4.59 18.26
CA LYS A 30 41.27 4.31 18.68
C LYS A 30 40.55 5.56 19.17
N SER A 31 41.18 6.73 19.12
CA SER A 31 40.58 8.02 19.47
C SER A 31 39.33 8.29 18.62
N GLN A 32 38.34 9.00 19.20
CA GLN A 32 37.13 9.37 18.48
C GLN A 32 37.45 10.20 17.22
N SER A 33 38.45 11.09 17.29
CA SER A 33 38.90 11.88 16.16
C SER A 33 39.42 11.01 15.01
N ALA A 34 40.23 9.98 15.30
CA ALA A 34 40.71 9.08 14.27
C ALA A 34 39.58 8.25 13.64
N GLN A 35 38.59 7.84 14.46
CA GLN A 35 37.41 7.13 13.96
C GLN A 35 36.56 8.03 13.05
N ASP A 36 36.33 9.28 13.46
CA ASP A 36 35.58 10.28 12.69
C ASP A 36 36.26 10.59 11.34
N THR A 37 37.59 10.77 11.32
CA THR A 37 38.35 10.95 10.07
C THR A 37 38.17 9.79 9.10
N VAL A 38 38.13 8.55 9.61
CA VAL A 38 37.93 7.35 8.77
C VAL A 38 36.52 7.34 8.17
N VAL A 39 35.49 7.64 8.99
CA VAL A 39 34.10 7.68 8.53
C VAL A 39 33.91 8.81 7.51
N GLU A 40 34.45 9.99 7.77
CA GLU A 40 34.39 11.13 6.86
C GLU A 40 35.03 10.80 5.51
N ALA A 41 36.22 10.20 5.51
CA ALA A 41 36.91 9.79 4.28
C ALA A 41 36.06 8.81 3.44
N LEU A 42 35.43 7.82 4.08
CA LEU A 42 34.54 6.87 3.39
C LEU A 42 33.30 7.53 2.79
N LEU A 43 32.73 8.51 3.49
CA LEU A 43 31.59 9.27 3.00
C LEU A 43 31.97 10.16 1.81
N GLN A 44 33.15 10.79 1.86
CA GLN A 44 33.69 11.59 0.75
C GLN A 44 33.97 10.71 -0.48
N GLU A 45 34.63 9.57 -0.31
CA GLU A 45 34.87 8.61 -1.40
C GLU A 45 33.56 8.18 -2.07
N ARG A 46 32.52 7.91 -1.27
CA ARG A 46 31.20 7.55 -1.80
C ARG A 46 30.57 8.68 -2.61
N ILE A 47 30.72 9.93 -2.19
CA ILE A 47 30.25 11.11 -2.94
C ILE A 47 30.99 11.20 -4.28
N GLU A 48 32.30 10.99 -4.27
CA GLU A 48 33.16 11.09 -5.45
C GLU A 48 32.92 9.97 -6.45
N GLN A 49 32.65 8.75 -5.99
CA GLN A 49 32.46 7.55 -6.82
C GLN A 49 31.02 7.34 -7.31
N ALA A 50 30.07 8.19 -6.89
CA ALA A 50 28.67 8.03 -7.27
C ALA A 50 28.43 8.34 -8.76
N THR A 51 28.02 7.31 -9.51
CA THR A 51 27.65 7.38 -10.93
C THR A 51 26.19 7.71 -11.17
N GLU A 52 25.33 7.56 -10.16
CA GLU A 52 23.89 7.84 -10.22
C GLU A 52 23.50 9.00 -9.29
N TRP A 53 22.52 9.81 -9.70
CA TRP A 53 22.09 10.98 -8.91
C TRP A 53 21.48 10.59 -7.57
N VAL A 54 20.74 9.48 -7.52
CA VAL A 54 20.12 8.97 -6.28
C VAL A 54 21.19 8.53 -5.29
N ASP A 55 22.24 7.85 -5.76
CA ASP A 55 23.34 7.42 -4.91
C ASP A 55 24.11 8.61 -4.35
N LYS A 56 24.38 9.61 -5.20
CA LYS A 56 25.06 10.84 -4.78
C LYS A 56 24.21 11.67 -3.81
N GLN A 57 22.88 11.70 -3.99
CA GLN A 57 21.95 12.30 -3.03
C GLN A 57 22.07 11.65 -1.65
N ILE A 58 22.04 10.32 -1.59
CA ILE A 58 22.13 9.55 -0.34
C ILE A 58 23.50 9.79 0.31
N ALA A 59 24.58 9.78 -0.46
CA ALA A 59 25.93 10.01 0.06
C ALA A 59 26.07 11.39 0.72
N TYR A 60 25.59 12.46 0.07
CA TYR A 60 25.56 13.79 0.68
C TYR A 60 24.67 13.87 1.92
N TRP A 61 23.53 13.15 1.94
CA TRP A 61 22.65 13.11 3.12
C TRP A 61 23.31 12.40 4.31
N CYS A 62 23.97 11.26 4.09
CA CYS A 62 24.74 10.56 5.13
C CYS A 62 25.88 11.45 5.66
N HIS A 63 26.58 12.15 4.77
CA HIS A 63 27.61 13.11 5.17
C HIS A 63 27.03 14.26 6.03
N ALA A 64 25.86 14.77 5.67
CA ALA A 64 25.20 15.78 6.49
C ALA A 64 24.84 15.27 7.90
N ILE A 65 24.30 14.05 8.02
CA ILE A 65 24.01 13.41 9.32
C ILE A 65 25.29 13.21 10.13
N PHE A 66 26.37 12.78 9.49
CA PHE A 66 27.66 12.62 10.14
C PHE A 66 28.13 13.93 10.79
N LYS A 67 28.14 15.03 10.04
CA LYS A 67 28.51 16.37 10.54
C LYS A 67 27.58 16.84 11.66
N ASP A 68 26.28 16.64 11.51
CA ASP A 68 25.27 17.00 12.52
C ASP A 68 25.50 16.29 13.87
N ARG A 69 25.83 14.99 13.85
CA ARG A 69 26.14 14.23 15.07
C ARG A 69 27.39 14.74 15.79
N ARG A 70 28.29 15.44 15.08
CA ARG A 70 29.49 16.09 15.63
C ARG A 70 29.26 17.56 15.96
N GLY A 71 28.02 18.07 15.84
CA GLY A 71 27.71 19.48 16.07
C GLY A 71 28.37 20.41 15.05
N GLN A 72 28.61 19.92 13.83
CA GLN A 72 29.20 20.69 12.74
C GLN A 72 28.12 21.12 11.74
N ASP A 73 28.29 22.30 11.14
CA ASP A 73 27.38 22.80 10.12
C ASP A 73 27.31 21.84 8.91
N SER A 74 26.10 21.42 8.58
CA SER A 74 25.81 20.48 7.49
C SER A 74 24.85 21.05 6.43
N PHE A 75 24.59 22.36 6.47
CA PHE A 75 23.64 23.02 5.57
C PHE A 75 24.02 22.86 4.09
N LYS A 76 25.32 23.00 3.78
CA LYS A 76 25.85 22.84 2.43
C LYS A 76 25.65 21.42 1.90
N GLU A 77 25.95 20.41 2.70
CA GLU A 77 25.78 19.00 2.33
C GLU A 77 24.30 18.66 2.08
N GLN A 78 23.39 19.23 2.88
CA GLN A 78 21.95 19.08 2.64
C GLN A 78 21.51 19.75 1.33
N GLN A 79 22.00 20.96 1.02
CA GLN A 79 21.72 21.60 -0.26
C GLN A 79 22.23 20.78 -1.45
N LEU A 80 23.43 20.21 -1.35
CA LEU A 80 23.99 19.34 -2.39
C LEU A 80 23.16 18.07 -2.57
N SER A 81 22.68 17.47 -1.48
CA SER A 81 21.74 16.35 -1.54
C SER A 81 20.45 16.73 -2.27
N HIS A 82 19.85 17.88 -1.97
CA HIS A 82 18.66 18.36 -2.67
C HIS A 82 18.90 18.68 -4.15
N GLN A 83 20.08 19.19 -4.51
CA GLN A 83 20.45 19.38 -5.91
C GLN A 83 20.53 18.04 -6.66
N CYS A 84 21.13 17.01 -6.06
CA CYS A 84 21.12 15.66 -6.62
C CYS A 84 19.69 15.14 -6.82
N ARG A 85 18.78 15.37 -5.85
CA ARG A 85 17.36 14.97 -6.00
C ARG A 85 16.68 15.68 -7.17
N ILE A 86 16.91 16.98 -7.32
CA ILE A 86 16.35 17.75 -8.45
C ILE A 86 16.88 17.22 -9.78
N ASN A 87 18.19 16.95 -9.87
CA ASN A 87 18.80 16.38 -11.09
C ASN A 87 18.24 14.99 -11.42
N ALA A 88 18.02 14.14 -10.42
CA ALA A 88 17.38 12.84 -10.61
C ALA A 88 15.96 13.00 -11.18
N LEU A 89 15.15 13.88 -10.59
CA LEU A 89 13.78 14.14 -11.04
C LEU A 89 13.72 14.73 -12.46
N GLU A 90 14.64 15.61 -12.79
CA GLU A 90 14.75 16.18 -14.14
C GLU A 90 15.16 15.11 -15.17
N LEU A 91 16.09 14.21 -14.82
CA LEU A 91 16.47 13.07 -15.65
C LEU A 91 15.30 12.09 -15.85
N GLU A 92 14.43 11.94 -14.84
CA GLU A 92 13.17 11.19 -14.91
C GLU A 92 12.07 11.91 -15.73
N GLY A 93 12.33 13.13 -16.21
CA GLY A 93 11.41 13.90 -17.07
C GLY A 93 10.52 14.91 -16.34
N ALA A 94 10.78 15.22 -15.06
CA ALA A 94 9.98 16.19 -14.32
C ALA A 94 10.37 17.64 -14.66
N GLU A 95 9.47 18.37 -15.32
CA GLU A 95 9.64 19.80 -15.61
C GLU A 95 9.32 20.71 -14.41
N LYS A 96 8.36 20.28 -13.58
CA LYS A 96 7.87 21.00 -12.40
C LYS A 96 7.99 20.13 -11.16
N LEU A 97 8.42 20.75 -10.07
CA LEU A 97 8.72 20.12 -8.79
C LEU A 97 7.86 20.75 -7.70
N LYS A 98 7.36 19.92 -6.80
CA LYS A 98 6.58 20.32 -5.63
C LYS A 98 7.36 20.05 -4.35
N ILE A 99 7.27 20.98 -3.40
CA ILE A 99 7.91 20.85 -2.10
C ILE A 99 6.99 20.07 -1.14
N ASN A 100 7.48 18.93 -0.64
CA ASN A 100 6.81 18.15 0.39
C ASN A 100 7.45 18.40 1.76
N ALA A 101 6.85 19.30 2.55
CA ALA A 101 7.24 19.65 3.91
C ALA A 101 6.22 19.18 4.96
N SER A 102 5.41 18.16 4.63
CA SER A 102 4.31 17.70 5.50
C SER A 102 4.78 17.20 6.87
N ALA A 103 5.97 16.62 6.95
CA ALA A 103 6.56 16.06 8.16
C ALA A 103 7.70 16.92 8.76
N CYS A 104 7.66 18.24 8.55
CA CYS A 104 8.69 19.18 9.03
C CYS A 104 8.10 20.25 9.96
N CYS A 105 8.92 21.22 10.42
CA CYS A 105 8.45 22.28 11.32
C CYS A 105 7.48 23.27 10.64
N GLY A 106 6.81 24.09 11.45
CA GLY A 106 5.83 25.09 10.96
C GLY A 106 6.40 26.10 9.95
N GLU A 107 7.70 26.42 10.03
CA GLU A 107 8.33 27.31 9.04
C GLU A 107 8.48 26.64 7.68
N CYS A 108 8.87 25.36 7.67
CA CYS A 108 8.95 24.57 6.44
C CYS A 108 7.56 24.27 5.86
N HIS A 109 6.54 24.15 6.71
CA HIS A 109 5.16 23.97 6.26
C HIS A 109 4.67 25.13 5.38
N LYS A 110 5.19 26.36 5.55
CA LYS A 110 4.90 27.51 4.66
C LYS A 110 5.34 27.27 3.21
N MET A 111 6.32 26.38 3.01
CA MET A 111 6.79 25.96 1.69
C MET A 111 6.07 24.70 1.18
N HIS A 112 5.23 24.05 2.00
CA HIS A 112 4.53 22.84 1.59
C HIS A 112 3.61 23.11 0.40
N LYS A 113 3.62 22.20 -0.57
CA LYS A 113 2.86 22.26 -1.84
C LYS A 113 3.25 23.42 -2.76
N LYS A 114 4.27 24.21 -2.44
CA LYS A 114 4.81 25.20 -3.38
C LYS A 114 5.42 24.47 -4.58
N VAL A 115 5.12 24.96 -5.77
CA VAL A 115 5.53 24.39 -7.06
C VAL A 115 6.50 25.34 -7.75
N LEU A 116 7.57 24.77 -8.31
CA LEU A 116 8.66 25.46 -9.00
C LEU A 116 9.00 24.69 -10.28
N SER A 117 9.38 25.37 -11.35
CA SER A 117 10.11 24.70 -12.44
C SER A 117 11.42 24.09 -11.92
N ALA A 118 11.89 22.98 -12.51
CA ALA A 118 13.17 22.36 -12.16
C ALA A 118 14.33 23.36 -12.23
N LYS A 119 14.34 24.22 -13.25
CA LYS A 119 15.32 25.31 -13.41
C LYS A 119 15.28 26.30 -12.23
N SER A 120 14.08 26.72 -11.84
CA SER A 120 13.91 27.66 -10.71
C SER A 120 14.23 27.01 -9.36
N ALA A 121 13.95 25.72 -9.19
CA ALA A 121 14.32 24.96 -8.00
C ALA A 121 15.84 24.87 -7.84
N LYS A 122 16.60 24.63 -8.91
CA LYS A 122 18.08 24.63 -8.89
C LYS A 122 18.68 26.00 -8.58
N LEU A 123 18.09 27.05 -9.14
CA LEU A 123 18.58 28.42 -8.94
C LEU A 123 18.32 28.92 -7.52
N ARG A 124 17.13 28.62 -6.97
CA ARG A 124 16.66 29.22 -5.72
C ARG A 124 16.95 28.35 -4.50
N LEU A 125 16.91 27.02 -4.65
CA LEU A 125 17.02 26.02 -3.59
C LEU A 125 16.42 26.48 -2.26
N PRO A 126 15.11 26.77 -2.19
CA PRO A 126 14.44 27.23 -0.97
C PRO A 126 14.49 26.23 0.20
N ILE A 127 14.83 24.95 -0.09
CA ILE A 127 15.05 23.91 0.92
C ILE A 127 16.50 23.39 0.82
N PRO A 128 17.14 23.10 1.97
CA PRO A 128 16.62 23.23 3.33
C PRO A 128 16.47 24.71 3.72
N SER A 129 15.48 25.03 4.56
CA SER A 129 15.28 26.42 5.01
C SER A 129 16.21 26.72 6.16
N SER A 130 16.97 27.81 6.06
CA SER A 130 17.79 28.36 7.15
C SER A 130 16.98 28.90 8.33
N LYS A 131 15.65 28.86 8.26
CA LYS A 131 14.74 29.17 9.37
C LYS A 131 14.06 27.93 9.94
N CYS A 132 14.39 26.75 9.43
CA CYS A 132 13.83 25.54 9.96
C CYS A 132 14.23 25.35 11.43
N LYS A 133 13.28 24.85 12.21
CA LYS A 133 13.46 24.56 13.64
C LYS A 133 13.42 23.06 13.95
N SER A 134 13.24 22.21 12.93
CA SER A 134 13.35 20.77 13.09
C SER A 134 14.79 20.43 13.42
N ARG A 135 15.00 19.53 14.40
CA ARG A 135 16.32 19.04 14.81
C ARG A 135 16.32 17.53 14.69
N LEU A 136 17.44 16.97 14.22
CA LEU A 136 17.65 15.53 14.22
C LEU A 136 18.55 15.13 15.39
N ASN A 137 19.84 15.46 15.34
CA ASN A 137 20.77 15.25 16.46
C ASN A 137 21.29 16.58 17.02
N SER A 138 21.49 17.60 16.17
CA SER A 138 21.89 18.94 16.59
C SER A 138 21.05 20.03 15.92
N GLU A 139 21.43 21.30 16.11
CA GLU A 139 20.85 22.44 15.39
C GLU A 139 21.27 22.51 13.91
N TYR A 140 22.22 21.67 13.50
CA TYR A 140 22.83 21.70 12.17
C TYR A 140 22.18 20.78 11.14
N ILE A 141 21.11 20.03 11.47
CA ILE A 141 20.20 19.43 10.48
C ILE A 141 18.93 20.27 10.37
N TRP A 142 18.63 20.67 9.14
CA TRP A 142 17.71 21.76 8.86
C TRP A 142 16.44 21.31 8.16
N CYS A 143 16.29 20.07 7.64
CA CYS A 143 15.03 19.73 6.96
C CYS A 143 14.83 18.25 6.64
N THR A 144 13.61 17.74 6.88
CA THR A 144 13.09 16.50 6.27
C THR A 144 12.28 16.77 5.00
N THR A 145 12.21 18.04 4.57
CA THR A 145 11.46 18.45 3.38
C THR A 145 12.14 17.93 2.13
N LEU A 146 11.37 17.48 1.14
CA LEU A 146 11.90 16.90 -0.10
C LEU A 146 11.22 17.52 -1.33
N TYR A 147 11.92 17.47 -2.47
CA TYR A 147 11.30 17.70 -3.78
C TYR A 147 10.66 16.40 -4.29
N VAL A 148 9.43 16.53 -4.77
CA VAL A 148 8.67 15.48 -5.46
C VAL A 148 8.19 16.01 -6.82
N PRO A 149 7.90 15.16 -7.82
CA PRO A 149 7.33 15.64 -9.06
C PRO A 149 5.99 16.33 -8.81
N ALA A 150 5.78 17.48 -9.45
CA ALA A 150 4.47 18.14 -9.47
C ALA A 150 3.56 17.43 -10.49
N ARG A 151 2.24 17.53 -10.30
CA ARG A 151 1.30 17.06 -11.31
C ARG A 151 1.32 18.00 -12.52
N VAL A 152 0.94 17.47 -13.68
CA VAL A 152 0.98 18.21 -14.96
C VAL A 152 0.13 19.49 -14.90
N ASP A 153 -1.02 19.41 -14.23
CA ASP A 153 -2.02 20.48 -14.04
C ASP A 153 -1.61 21.51 -12.97
N GLU A 154 -0.64 21.20 -12.10
CA GLU A 154 -0.19 22.14 -11.07
C GLU A 154 0.64 23.28 -11.70
N GLN A 155 0.28 24.52 -11.36
CA GLN A 155 0.98 25.73 -11.83
C GLN A 155 2.09 26.14 -10.86
N GLU A 156 3.12 26.83 -11.39
CA GLU A 156 4.18 27.41 -10.56
C GLU A 156 3.59 28.41 -9.56
N THR A 157 4.06 28.34 -8.31
CA THR A 157 3.52 29.21 -7.27
C THR A 157 4.03 30.63 -7.42
N GLN A 158 3.12 31.61 -7.38
CA GLN A 158 3.45 33.02 -7.38
C GLN A 158 3.08 33.71 -6.05
N PRO A 159 3.99 34.49 -5.43
CA PRO A 159 5.40 34.59 -5.79
C PRO A 159 6.17 33.28 -5.48
N PRO A 160 7.23 32.97 -6.23
CA PRO A 160 8.05 31.80 -5.99
C PRO A 160 8.72 31.85 -4.59
N PRO A 161 8.92 30.70 -3.92
CA PRO A 161 9.60 30.63 -2.62
C PRO A 161 10.95 31.36 -2.59
N PRO A 162 11.30 32.06 -1.50
CA PRO A 162 12.53 32.85 -1.42
C PRO A 162 13.76 31.98 -1.67
N ALA A 163 14.75 32.53 -2.37
CA ALA A 163 16.01 31.83 -2.60
C ALA A 163 16.84 31.75 -1.32
N THR A 164 17.60 30.68 -1.19
CA THR A 164 18.65 30.59 -0.17
C THR A 164 19.80 31.52 -0.54
N LYS A 165 20.38 32.22 0.45
CA LYS A 165 21.39 33.27 0.22
C LYS A 165 22.64 32.73 -0.48
N ASP A 166 23.05 31.51 -0.15
CA ASP A 166 24.25 30.87 -0.68
C ASP A 166 23.90 29.51 -1.30
N VAL A 167 23.75 29.47 -2.61
CA VAL A 167 23.51 28.24 -3.37
C VAL A 167 24.84 27.63 -3.79
N PRO A 168 25.19 26.42 -3.33
CA PRO A 168 26.46 25.80 -3.68
C PRO A 168 26.47 25.39 -5.15
N LYS A 169 27.68 25.33 -5.74
CA LYS A 169 27.86 24.86 -7.11
C LYS A 169 27.24 23.47 -7.31
N PRO A 170 26.57 23.23 -8.44
CA PRO A 170 25.95 21.93 -8.70
C PRO A 170 26.96 20.77 -8.67
N PRO A 171 26.58 19.63 -8.07
CA PRO A 171 27.42 18.43 -8.07
C PRO A 171 27.52 17.81 -9.47
N GLN A 172 28.59 17.06 -9.73
CA GLN A 172 28.81 16.31 -10.97
C GLN A 172 28.87 14.81 -10.66
N LEU A 173 28.36 13.95 -11.55
CA LEU A 173 28.50 12.49 -11.41
C LEU A 173 29.91 12.04 -11.82
N SER A 174 30.39 10.94 -11.25
CA SER A 174 31.62 10.30 -11.73
C SER A 174 31.39 9.65 -13.08
N THR A 175 32.37 9.75 -13.98
CA THR A 175 32.36 8.98 -15.23
C THR A 175 32.71 7.51 -14.92
N ALA A 176 31.88 6.58 -15.38
CA ALA A 176 32.22 5.16 -15.30
C ALA A 176 33.47 4.91 -16.16
N LYS A 177 34.57 4.47 -15.54
CA LYS A 177 35.77 4.06 -16.29
C LYS A 177 35.43 2.82 -17.13
N GLY A 178 35.23 3.02 -18.44
CA GLY A 178 35.24 1.94 -19.41
C GLY A 178 36.69 1.58 -19.77
N GLY A 179 37.07 0.32 -19.59
CA GLY A 179 38.36 -0.19 -20.04
C GLY A 179 38.55 -1.66 -19.68
N GLY A 180 38.58 -2.53 -20.69
CA GLY A 180 38.96 -3.94 -20.54
C GLY A 180 40.47 -4.13 -20.42
N GLY A 181 40.88 -5.21 -19.77
CA GLY A 181 42.27 -5.66 -19.62
C GLY A 181 42.54 -6.24 -18.22
N PRO A 182 43.07 -7.47 -18.09
CA PRO A 182 43.13 -8.18 -16.82
C PRO A 182 44.41 -7.87 -16.03
N GLY A 183 44.27 -7.80 -14.71
CA GLY A 183 45.37 -7.96 -13.75
C GLY A 183 46.07 -6.67 -13.34
N ASP A 184 45.57 -6.04 -12.27
CA ASP A 184 46.45 -5.61 -11.18
C ASP A 184 45.62 -5.53 -9.88
N ASP A 185 45.80 -6.54 -9.03
CA ASP A 185 45.11 -6.71 -7.75
C ASP A 185 45.74 -5.81 -6.68
N THR A 186 45.45 -4.51 -6.76
CA THR A 186 45.59 -3.59 -5.60
C THR A 186 44.49 -2.52 -5.58
N ALA A 187 43.32 -2.86 -6.11
CA ALA A 187 42.09 -2.11 -5.83
C ALA A 187 41.49 -2.60 -4.51
N VAL A 188 41.58 -1.78 -3.47
CA VAL A 188 40.82 -1.91 -2.23
C VAL A 188 39.33 -2.03 -2.59
N GLN A 189 38.82 -3.27 -2.57
CA GLN A 189 37.47 -3.63 -2.96
C GLN A 189 36.43 -3.00 -2.03
N VAL A 190 35.90 -1.84 -2.43
CA VAL A 190 34.59 -1.33 -1.98
C VAL A 190 33.47 -1.92 -2.86
N SER A 191 33.57 -3.22 -3.16
CA SER A 191 32.53 -4.01 -3.82
C SER A 191 31.48 -4.50 -2.81
N VAL A 192 31.81 -4.56 -1.51
CA VAL A 192 31.02 -5.31 -0.50
C VAL A 192 29.69 -4.65 -0.12
N LEU A 193 29.45 -3.40 -0.50
CA LEU A 193 28.19 -2.69 -0.23
C LEU A 193 27.36 -2.37 -1.47
N SER A 194 27.99 -2.26 -2.64
CA SER A 194 27.27 -2.22 -3.92
C SER A 194 26.92 -3.63 -4.41
N GLU A 195 27.71 -4.66 -4.08
CA GLU A 195 27.28 -6.06 -4.11
C GLU A 195 26.42 -6.37 -2.88
N SER A 196 26.70 -5.78 -1.71
CA SER A 196 25.76 -5.66 -0.58
C SER A 196 24.30 -5.41 -0.92
N VAL A 197 24.05 -4.15 -1.28
CA VAL A 197 22.77 -3.51 -1.54
C VAL A 197 22.33 -3.80 -2.97
N GLY A 198 23.25 -3.93 -3.92
CA GLY A 198 22.94 -4.33 -5.29
C GLY A 198 22.73 -5.83 -5.44
N GLU A 199 23.42 -6.72 -4.72
CA GLU A 199 23.04 -8.14 -4.60
C GLU A 199 21.84 -8.31 -3.69
N THR A 200 21.64 -7.60 -2.57
CA THR A 200 20.35 -7.70 -1.86
C THR A 200 19.22 -7.10 -2.68
N ALA A 201 19.38 -6.00 -3.41
CA ALA A 201 18.35 -5.49 -4.32
C ALA A 201 18.19 -6.37 -5.57
N LYS A 202 19.25 -6.98 -6.09
CA LYS A 202 19.20 -7.94 -7.21
C LYS A 202 18.63 -9.28 -6.76
N GLN A 203 18.90 -9.72 -5.54
CA GLN A 203 18.34 -10.90 -4.88
C GLN A 203 16.87 -10.61 -4.58
N ILE A 204 16.52 -9.51 -3.90
CA ILE A 204 15.14 -9.05 -3.72
C ILE A 204 14.43 -8.93 -5.08
N ALA A 205 15.01 -8.31 -6.11
CA ALA A 205 14.39 -8.22 -7.43
C ALA A 205 14.29 -9.58 -8.14
N ASP A 206 15.27 -10.46 -7.96
CA ASP A 206 15.27 -11.82 -8.49
C ASP A 206 14.25 -12.70 -7.76
N TYR A 207 13.87 -12.39 -6.52
CA TYR A 207 12.87 -13.14 -5.76
C TYR A 207 11.50 -12.45 -5.73
N ALA A 208 11.40 -11.14 -5.99
CA ALA A 208 10.16 -10.37 -5.92
C ALA A 208 9.11 -10.89 -6.91
N GLY A 209 9.49 -11.06 -8.18
CA GLY A 209 8.59 -11.62 -9.20
C GLY A 209 8.08 -13.03 -8.83
N PRO A 210 8.97 -14.00 -8.53
CA PRO A 210 8.59 -15.33 -8.04
C PRO A 210 7.70 -15.32 -6.79
N VAL A 211 8.05 -14.53 -5.77
CA VAL A 211 7.30 -14.46 -4.50
C VAL A 211 5.92 -13.88 -4.73
N VAL A 212 5.80 -12.80 -5.52
CA VAL A 212 4.51 -12.21 -5.89
C VAL A 212 3.67 -13.22 -6.68
N ALA A 213 4.26 -13.95 -7.63
CA ALA A 213 3.55 -14.98 -8.40
C ALA A 213 3.07 -16.14 -7.51
N ILE A 214 3.88 -16.57 -6.51
CA ILE A 214 3.49 -17.61 -5.56
C ILE A 214 2.35 -17.14 -4.66
N LEU A 215 2.45 -15.94 -4.09
CA LEU A 215 1.41 -15.38 -3.21
C LEU A 215 0.11 -15.14 -3.97
N ALA A 216 0.19 -14.55 -5.17
CA ALA A 216 -0.96 -14.34 -6.03
C ALA A 216 -1.56 -15.68 -6.49
N GLY A 217 -0.73 -16.68 -6.79
CA GLY A 217 -1.16 -18.02 -7.18
C GLY A 217 -1.85 -18.75 -6.03
N ALA A 218 -1.33 -18.65 -4.80
CA ALA A 218 -1.96 -19.20 -3.61
C ALA A 218 -3.31 -18.54 -3.32
N ALA A 219 -3.40 -17.21 -3.42
CA ALA A 219 -4.65 -16.48 -3.28
C ALA A 219 -5.66 -16.86 -4.39
N LEU A 220 -5.20 -16.97 -5.64
CA LEU A 220 -6.03 -17.32 -6.79
C LEU A 220 -6.50 -18.78 -6.73
N ALA A 221 -5.71 -19.70 -6.18
CA ALA A 221 -6.09 -21.11 -6.03
C ALA A 221 -7.34 -21.30 -5.16
N LEU A 222 -7.64 -20.37 -4.26
CA LEU A 222 -8.86 -20.37 -3.45
C LEU A 222 -10.13 -20.14 -4.28
N PHE A 223 -10.01 -19.48 -5.44
CA PHE A 223 -11.15 -19.08 -6.28
C PHE A 223 -11.14 -19.76 -7.66
N HIS A 224 -9.97 -20.09 -8.17
CA HIS A 224 -9.77 -20.65 -9.51
C HIS A 224 -8.55 -21.57 -9.55
N LEU A 225 -8.71 -22.77 -8.99
CA LEU A 225 -7.67 -23.79 -8.79
C LEU A 225 -6.69 -23.98 -9.97
N PRO A 226 -7.11 -24.20 -11.23
CA PRO A 226 -6.16 -24.42 -12.32
C PRO A 226 -5.31 -23.18 -12.63
N ALA A 227 -5.88 -21.98 -12.50
CA ALA A 227 -5.14 -20.74 -12.71
C ALA A 227 -4.15 -20.46 -11.57
N GLY A 228 -4.57 -20.74 -10.33
CA GLY A 228 -3.70 -20.66 -9.16
C GLY A 228 -2.51 -21.62 -9.24
N LEU A 229 -2.74 -22.88 -9.63
CA LEU A 229 -1.69 -23.89 -9.78
C LEU A 229 -0.68 -23.53 -10.88
N ILE A 230 -1.12 -22.96 -12.01
CA ILE A 230 -0.24 -22.51 -13.07
C ILE A 230 0.68 -21.39 -12.57
N LEU A 231 0.11 -20.39 -11.89
CA LEU A 231 0.89 -19.25 -11.38
C LEU A 231 1.85 -19.65 -10.25
N LEU A 232 1.42 -20.57 -9.38
CA LEU A 232 2.27 -21.19 -8.35
C LEU A 232 3.45 -21.93 -8.98
N GLY A 233 3.18 -22.83 -9.94
CA GLY A 233 4.20 -23.62 -10.62
C GLY A 233 5.21 -22.74 -11.35
N LEU A 234 4.75 -21.69 -12.03
CA LEU A 234 5.61 -20.73 -12.71
C LEU A 234 6.42 -19.86 -11.74
N GLY A 235 5.81 -19.45 -10.62
CA GLY A 235 6.51 -18.75 -9.54
C GLY A 235 7.66 -19.58 -8.98
N VAL A 236 7.43 -20.88 -8.73
CA VAL A 236 8.46 -21.83 -8.27
C VAL A 236 9.54 -22.07 -9.34
N LEU A 237 9.15 -22.34 -10.58
CA LEU A 237 10.08 -22.53 -11.71
C LEU A 237 10.96 -21.31 -11.95
N ALA A 238 10.40 -20.12 -11.70
CA ALA A 238 11.12 -18.88 -11.80
C ALA A 238 12.02 -18.61 -10.59
N ILE A 239 12.12 -19.43 -9.54
CA ILE A 239 13.09 -19.22 -8.43
C ILE A 239 14.52 -19.42 -8.97
N PRO A 240 15.51 -18.56 -8.63
CA PRO A 240 16.85 -18.64 -9.23
C PRO A 240 17.53 -20.01 -9.06
N GLN A 241 17.29 -20.67 -7.91
CA GLN A 241 17.86 -21.98 -7.58
C GLN A 241 17.30 -23.12 -8.46
N ILE A 242 16.06 -22.98 -8.94
CA ILE A 242 15.38 -23.96 -9.81
C ILE A 242 15.61 -23.60 -11.29
N TYR A 243 15.61 -22.30 -11.61
CA TYR A 243 15.79 -21.82 -12.97
C TYR A 243 17.21 -22.04 -13.50
N LYS A 244 18.26 -21.80 -12.70
CA LYS A 244 19.66 -21.96 -13.11
C LYS A 244 20.00 -23.37 -13.65
N PRO A 245 19.66 -24.48 -12.98
CA PRO A 245 19.89 -25.82 -13.54
C PRO A 245 19.06 -26.07 -14.81
N LEU A 246 17.85 -25.52 -14.92
CA LEU A 246 17.00 -25.65 -16.11
C LEU A 246 17.64 -25.00 -17.35
N THR A 247 18.32 -23.85 -17.18
CA THR A 247 19.04 -23.17 -18.28
C THR A 247 20.24 -23.95 -18.82
N ARG A 248 20.75 -24.94 -18.07
CA ARG A 248 21.80 -25.85 -18.56
C ARG A 248 21.24 -26.88 -19.54
N MET A 249 19.97 -27.26 -19.39
CA MET A 249 19.29 -28.19 -20.28
C MET A 249 18.66 -27.49 -21.49
N VAL A 250 18.23 -26.24 -21.34
CA VAL A 250 17.62 -25.43 -22.41
C VAL A 250 18.37 -24.11 -22.53
N PRO A 251 19.39 -24.01 -23.41
CA PRO A 251 20.27 -22.85 -23.51
C PRO A 251 19.56 -21.55 -23.94
N TRP A 252 18.41 -21.64 -24.62
CA TRP A 252 17.62 -20.48 -25.02
C TRP A 252 16.95 -19.75 -23.84
N LEU A 253 16.82 -20.42 -22.68
CA LEU A 253 16.33 -19.81 -21.44
C LEU A 253 17.41 -19.01 -20.69
N ARG A 254 18.60 -18.86 -21.28
CA ARG A 254 19.72 -18.18 -20.63
C ARG A 254 19.54 -16.66 -20.71
N GLY A 255 19.17 -16.06 -19.58
CA GLY A 255 19.11 -14.60 -19.44
C GLY A 255 18.00 -14.15 -18.51
N ARG A 256 18.17 -12.97 -17.90
CA ARG A 256 17.19 -12.40 -16.96
C ARG A 256 15.86 -12.06 -17.66
N PHE A 257 15.93 -11.58 -18.90
CA PHE A 257 14.76 -11.30 -19.73
C PHE A 257 13.97 -12.56 -20.12
N ALA A 258 14.64 -13.69 -20.36
CA ALA A 258 13.95 -14.95 -20.64
C ALA A 258 13.16 -15.45 -19.42
N ARG A 259 13.71 -15.28 -18.22
CA ARG A 259 13.08 -15.67 -16.95
C ARG A 259 11.82 -14.86 -16.65
N PHE A 260 11.91 -13.54 -16.75
CA PHE A 260 10.74 -12.66 -16.57
C PHE A 260 9.76 -12.76 -17.75
N GLY A 261 10.25 -13.05 -18.95
CA GLY A 261 9.43 -13.34 -20.13
C GLY A 261 8.53 -14.57 -19.93
N ILE A 262 9.05 -15.65 -19.36
CA ILE A 262 8.24 -16.84 -19.02
C ILE A 262 7.15 -16.51 -17.98
N LEU A 263 7.50 -15.74 -16.94
CA LEU A 263 6.52 -15.29 -15.95
C LEU A 263 5.42 -14.42 -16.60
N LEU A 264 5.78 -13.53 -17.52
CA LEU A 264 4.83 -12.69 -18.23
C LEU A 264 3.92 -13.51 -19.16
N ILE A 265 4.47 -14.45 -19.92
CA ILE A 265 3.69 -15.37 -20.77
C ILE A 265 2.71 -16.19 -19.92
N GLY A 266 3.18 -16.68 -18.77
CA GLY A 266 2.37 -17.40 -17.82
C GLY A 266 1.24 -16.58 -17.21
N LEU A 267 1.51 -15.31 -16.85
CA LEU A 267 0.49 -14.37 -16.39
C LEU A 267 -0.59 -14.14 -17.46
N LEU A 268 -0.19 -13.97 -18.72
CA LEU A 268 -1.12 -13.81 -19.85
C LEU A 268 -1.98 -15.06 -20.05
N LEU A 269 -1.42 -16.25 -19.85
CA LEU A 269 -2.16 -17.51 -19.95
C LEU A 269 -3.17 -17.68 -18.81
N VAL A 270 -2.82 -17.24 -17.59
CA VAL A 270 -3.74 -17.17 -16.45
C VAL A 270 -4.87 -16.18 -16.72
N LEU A 271 -4.57 -14.98 -17.23
CA LEU A 271 -5.57 -14.00 -17.64
C LEU A 271 -6.52 -14.56 -18.70
N LEU A 272 -5.98 -15.25 -19.71
CA LEU A 272 -6.78 -15.90 -20.75
C LEU A 272 -7.70 -16.98 -20.16
N LEU A 273 -7.19 -17.82 -19.24
CA LEU A 273 -8.00 -18.82 -18.56
C LEU A 273 -9.13 -18.21 -17.73
N LEU A 274 -8.87 -17.11 -17.04
CA LEU A 274 -9.90 -16.39 -16.28
C LEU A 274 -10.97 -15.79 -17.20
N LEU A 275 -10.55 -15.17 -18.31
CA LEU A 275 -11.47 -14.63 -19.32
C LEU A 275 -12.31 -15.73 -19.98
N LEU A 276 -11.71 -16.89 -20.28
CA LEU A 276 -12.41 -18.04 -20.82
C LEU A 276 -13.39 -18.65 -19.81
N SER A 277 -13.00 -18.71 -18.53
CA SER A 277 -13.86 -19.17 -17.44
C SER A 277 -15.05 -18.24 -17.24
N GLU A 278 -14.83 -16.93 -17.28
CA GLU A 278 -15.87 -15.93 -17.23
C GLU A 278 -16.79 -16.00 -18.46
N TRP A 279 -16.22 -16.15 -19.65
CA TRP A 279 -16.99 -16.33 -20.88
C TRP A 279 -17.85 -17.60 -20.85
N MET A 280 -17.30 -18.74 -20.41
CA MET A 280 -18.06 -19.97 -20.18
C MET A 280 -19.13 -19.81 -19.10
N SER A 281 -18.85 -19.04 -18.04
CA SER A 281 -19.83 -18.71 -17.02
C SER A 281 -20.98 -17.87 -17.58
N ARG A 282 -20.71 -16.97 -18.52
CA ARG A 282 -21.74 -16.18 -19.23
C ARG A 282 -22.53 -17.02 -20.24
N GLN A 283 -21.96 -18.12 -20.73
CA GLN A 283 -22.66 -19.06 -21.61
C GLN A 283 -23.52 -20.09 -20.86
N LYS A 284 -23.26 -20.32 -19.57
CA LYS A 284 -24.20 -21.05 -18.73
C LYS A 284 -25.43 -20.16 -18.53
N PRO A 285 -26.63 -20.55 -19.00
CA PRO A 285 -27.83 -19.82 -18.63
C PRO A 285 -27.90 -19.81 -17.11
N GLU A 286 -28.11 -18.64 -16.50
CA GLU A 286 -28.42 -18.56 -15.08
C GLU A 286 -29.50 -19.61 -14.79
N PRO A 287 -29.38 -20.42 -13.71
CA PRO A 287 -30.51 -21.19 -13.27
C PRO A 287 -31.61 -20.16 -13.06
N LYS A 288 -32.70 -20.24 -13.85
CA LYS A 288 -33.83 -19.33 -13.72
C LYS A 288 -34.28 -19.44 -12.26
N LEU A 289 -33.82 -18.51 -11.43
CA LEU A 289 -34.28 -18.34 -10.06
C LEU A 289 -35.76 -18.13 -10.22
N LYS A 290 -36.53 -19.09 -9.71
CA LYS A 290 -37.98 -18.99 -9.70
C LYS A 290 -38.31 -17.63 -9.09
N PRO A 291 -39.08 -16.76 -9.79
CA PRO A 291 -39.36 -15.44 -9.27
C PRO A 291 -39.99 -15.59 -7.89
N LEU A 292 -39.42 -14.90 -6.89
CA LEU A 292 -40.01 -14.85 -5.55
C LEU A 292 -41.45 -14.30 -5.66
N PRO A 293 -42.40 -14.82 -4.86
CA PRO A 293 -43.78 -14.41 -4.96
C PRO A 293 -43.95 -12.93 -4.63
N ALA A 294 -44.97 -12.32 -5.22
CA ALA A 294 -45.35 -10.95 -4.88
C ALA A 294 -45.82 -10.88 -3.42
N TYR A 295 -45.60 -9.73 -2.80
CA TYR A 295 -45.97 -9.47 -1.41
C TYR A 295 -46.66 -8.12 -1.27
N SER A 296 -47.53 -7.98 -0.28
CA SER A 296 -48.17 -6.72 0.07
C SER A 296 -47.81 -6.32 1.50
N VAL A 297 -47.60 -5.02 1.74
CA VAL A 297 -47.40 -4.48 3.09
C VAL A 297 -48.76 -4.34 3.76
N GLU A 298 -48.97 -5.04 4.87
CA GLU A 298 -50.23 -4.99 5.63
C GLU A 298 -50.21 -3.95 6.75
N SER A 299 -49.10 -3.87 7.47
CA SER A 299 -48.97 -2.91 8.57
C SER A 299 -47.53 -2.47 8.78
N THR A 300 -47.41 -1.24 9.25
CA THR A 300 -46.15 -0.61 9.66
C THR A 300 -46.34 -0.07 11.08
N GLU A 301 -45.42 -0.41 11.97
CA GLU A 301 -45.46 -0.02 13.38
C GLU A 301 -44.11 0.57 13.76
N ASP A 302 -44.09 1.85 14.13
CA ASP A 302 -42.89 2.49 14.66
C ASP A 302 -42.63 1.97 16.09
N ARG A 303 -41.48 1.35 16.28
CA ARG A 303 -41.01 0.81 17.57
C ARG A 303 -39.71 1.47 18.01
N SER A 304 -39.49 2.70 17.57
CA SER A 304 -38.34 3.50 17.93
C SER A 304 -38.26 3.65 19.44
N ILE A 305 -37.03 3.57 19.95
CA ILE A 305 -36.71 3.84 21.35
C ILE A 305 -35.74 5.01 21.40
N SER A 306 -35.49 5.56 22.59
CA SER A 306 -34.59 6.70 22.78
C SER A 306 -33.19 6.51 22.19
N THR A 307 -32.73 5.26 22.02
CA THR A 307 -31.40 4.94 21.49
C THR A 307 -31.39 4.44 20.05
N ARG A 308 -32.56 4.26 19.39
CA ARG A 308 -32.61 3.73 18.03
C ARG A 308 -33.94 3.95 17.36
N SER A 309 -33.93 4.43 16.11
CA SER A 309 -35.13 4.43 15.27
C SER A 309 -35.40 3.02 14.74
N ARG A 310 -36.62 2.51 14.92
CA ARG A 310 -36.99 1.14 14.54
C ARG A 310 -38.35 1.09 13.89
N LEU A 311 -38.45 0.30 12.83
CA LEU A 311 -39.72 0.04 12.17
C LEU A 311 -39.96 -1.46 12.07
N LYS A 312 -41.13 -1.88 12.53
CA LYS A 312 -41.64 -3.22 12.32
C LYS A 312 -42.64 -3.18 11.16
N VAL A 313 -42.45 -4.05 10.18
CA VAL A 313 -43.31 -4.15 9.00
C VAL A 313 -43.85 -5.57 8.89
N VAL A 314 -45.16 -5.70 8.72
CA VAL A 314 -45.80 -6.98 8.43
C VAL A 314 -46.16 -7.02 6.96
N VAL A 315 -45.71 -8.08 6.31
CA VAL A 315 -45.86 -8.32 4.88
C VAL A 315 -46.62 -9.62 4.70
N ARG A 316 -47.63 -9.63 3.82
CA ARG A 316 -48.41 -10.83 3.52
C ARG A 316 -48.04 -11.44 2.17
N VAL A 317 -48.03 -12.77 2.14
CA VAL A 317 -47.78 -13.58 0.95
C VAL A 317 -48.98 -14.48 0.71
N THR A 318 -49.46 -14.49 -0.54
CA THR A 318 -50.62 -15.28 -0.96
C THR A 318 -50.25 -16.64 -1.54
N GLU A 319 -48.98 -16.85 -1.90
CA GLU A 319 -48.48 -18.08 -2.53
C GLU A 319 -47.72 -18.98 -1.54
N PRO A 320 -47.78 -20.31 -1.71
CA PRO A 320 -47.02 -21.24 -0.88
C PRO A 320 -45.51 -21.08 -1.13
N VAL A 321 -44.77 -20.85 -0.05
CA VAL A 321 -43.33 -20.56 -0.05
C VAL A 321 -42.55 -21.61 0.73
N THR A 322 -41.43 -22.07 0.18
CA THR A 322 -40.47 -22.91 0.89
C THR A 322 -39.74 -22.11 1.97
N PRO A 323 -39.15 -22.74 3.01
CA PRO A 323 -38.38 -22.04 4.04
C PRO A 323 -37.26 -21.14 3.50
N GLN A 324 -36.63 -21.56 2.40
CA GLN A 324 -35.59 -20.76 1.76
C GLN A 324 -36.17 -19.54 1.04
N GLU A 325 -37.29 -19.69 0.32
CA GLU A 325 -37.99 -18.56 -0.31
C GLU A 325 -38.56 -17.59 0.75
N MET A 326 -39.04 -18.11 1.89
CA MET A 326 -39.50 -17.30 3.04
C MET A 326 -38.39 -16.41 3.60
N ALA A 327 -37.17 -16.93 3.76
CA ALA A 327 -36.01 -16.15 4.20
C ALA A 327 -35.65 -15.07 3.16
N GLN A 328 -35.53 -15.46 1.89
CA GLN A 328 -35.15 -14.55 0.81
C GLN A 328 -36.17 -13.43 0.62
N LEU A 329 -37.46 -13.74 0.76
CA LEU A 329 -38.53 -12.76 0.66
C LEU A 329 -38.50 -11.75 1.80
N ALA A 330 -38.30 -12.19 3.05
CA ALA A 330 -38.18 -11.29 4.20
C ALA A 330 -36.98 -10.34 4.06
N MET A 331 -35.84 -10.86 3.60
CA MET A 331 -34.66 -10.05 3.33
C MET A 331 -34.87 -9.06 2.18
N ARG A 332 -35.50 -9.50 1.09
CA ARG A 332 -35.83 -8.64 -0.06
C ARG A 332 -36.77 -7.52 0.35
N ALA A 333 -37.84 -7.82 1.08
CA ALA A 333 -38.78 -6.83 1.57
C ALA A 333 -38.08 -5.79 2.48
N ALA A 334 -37.18 -6.22 3.37
CA ALA A 334 -36.39 -5.29 4.18
C ALA A 334 -35.51 -4.36 3.34
N GLN A 335 -34.88 -4.87 2.27
CA GLN A 335 -34.07 -4.06 1.36
C GLN A 335 -34.90 -3.11 0.49
N ASP A 336 -36.05 -3.57 -0.02
CA ASP A 336 -36.96 -2.74 -0.82
C ASP A 336 -37.52 -1.58 0.02
N LEU A 337 -37.87 -1.85 1.29
CA LEU A 337 -38.30 -0.84 2.27
C LEU A 337 -37.17 0.15 2.61
N GLN A 338 -35.93 -0.33 2.80
CA GLN A 338 -34.79 0.56 3.02
C GLN A 338 -34.55 1.48 1.82
N ARG A 339 -34.71 0.98 0.60
CA ARG A 339 -34.52 1.75 -0.64
C ARG A 339 -35.65 2.76 -0.89
N SER A 340 -36.88 2.44 -0.49
CA SER A 340 -38.00 3.38 -0.61
C SER A 340 -37.91 4.51 0.43
N MET A 341 -37.18 4.31 1.53
CA MET A 341 -36.83 5.36 2.50
C MET A 341 -35.67 6.21 1.95
N SER A 342 -35.99 7.23 1.17
CA SER A 342 -34.98 8.15 0.62
C SER A 342 -34.32 8.97 1.74
N PRO A 343 -32.97 8.99 1.85
CA PRO A 343 -32.27 9.85 2.82
C PRO A 343 -32.39 11.35 2.51
N ASP A 344 -32.83 11.71 1.29
CA ASP A 344 -32.89 13.10 0.81
C ASP A 344 -34.29 13.75 1.00
N ASP A 345 -35.30 13.02 1.49
CA ASP A 345 -36.62 13.59 1.78
C ASP A 345 -36.81 13.77 3.30
N PRO A 346 -36.82 15.01 3.82
CA PRO A 346 -36.99 15.28 5.26
C PRO A 346 -38.34 14.86 5.83
N ARG A 347 -39.28 14.39 4.99
CA ARG A 347 -40.57 13.80 5.42
C ARG A 347 -40.52 12.28 5.60
N HIS A 348 -39.44 11.61 5.21
CA HIS A 348 -39.28 10.16 5.36
C HIS A 348 -38.33 9.86 6.53
N ASN A 349 -38.85 9.25 7.59
CA ASN A 349 -38.04 8.81 8.71
C ASN A 349 -37.06 7.71 8.25
N SER A 350 -35.76 7.97 8.30
CA SER A 350 -34.74 6.94 8.09
C SER A 350 -34.67 6.04 9.33
N PHE A 351 -35.20 4.82 9.24
CA PHE A 351 -35.14 3.85 10.33
C PHE A 351 -33.78 3.13 10.33
N GLU A 352 -33.13 3.09 11.49
CA GLU A 352 -31.82 2.47 11.68
C GLU A 352 -31.91 0.95 11.86
N HIS A 353 -33.08 0.43 12.20
CA HIS A 353 -33.37 -1.01 12.29
C HIS A 353 -34.74 -1.32 11.72
N LEU A 354 -34.79 -2.33 10.86
CA LEU A 354 -35.99 -2.82 10.21
C LEU A 354 -36.27 -4.24 10.65
N GLN A 355 -37.49 -4.50 11.10
CA GLN A 355 -37.98 -5.84 11.43
C GLN A 355 -39.11 -6.18 10.48
N VAL A 356 -38.86 -7.03 9.50
CA VAL A 356 -39.86 -7.49 8.54
C VAL A 356 -40.38 -8.86 8.97
N ARG A 357 -41.68 -8.96 9.21
CA ARG A 357 -42.39 -10.22 9.43
C ARG A 357 -43.17 -10.58 8.20
N VAL A 358 -42.94 -11.78 7.69
CA VAL A 358 -43.70 -12.35 6.59
C VAL A 358 -44.79 -13.22 7.20
N GLU A 359 -46.04 -12.86 6.94
CA GLU A 359 -47.22 -13.62 7.31
C GLU A 359 -47.82 -14.27 6.07
N GLY A 360 -48.35 -15.48 6.25
CA GLY A 360 -49.05 -16.19 5.20
C GLY A 360 -50.03 -17.19 5.78
N ILE A 361 -50.72 -17.91 4.91
CA ILE A 361 -51.69 -18.91 5.32
C ILE A 361 -50.94 -20.21 5.60
N HIS A 362 -51.08 -20.73 6.82
CA HIS A 362 -50.50 -22.00 7.20
C HIS A 362 -51.06 -23.12 6.31
N PRO A 363 -50.22 -23.92 5.62
CA PRO A 363 -50.69 -24.91 4.65
C PRO A 363 -51.56 -26.01 5.26
N VAL A 364 -51.30 -26.41 6.51
CA VAL A 364 -52.06 -27.42 7.26
C VAL A 364 -53.28 -26.84 8.02
N THR A 365 -53.15 -25.70 8.69
CA THR A 365 -54.23 -25.19 9.57
C THR A 365 -55.14 -24.15 8.92
N GLY A 366 -54.76 -23.60 7.75
CA GLY A 366 -55.52 -22.56 7.05
C GLY A 366 -55.58 -21.21 7.77
N LYS A 367 -54.87 -21.05 8.89
CA LYS A 367 -54.85 -19.82 9.69
C LYS A 367 -53.64 -18.95 9.33
N PRO A 368 -53.73 -17.62 9.51
CA PRO A 368 -52.58 -16.74 9.39
C PRO A 368 -51.48 -17.15 10.38
N ALA A 369 -50.25 -17.29 9.90
CA ALA A 369 -49.09 -17.60 10.72
C ALA A 369 -47.87 -16.79 10.26
N VAL A 370 -46.96 -16.51 11.21
CA VAL A 370 -45.67 -15.90 10.90
C VAL A 370 -44.76 -16.97 10.29
N LEU A 371 -44.41 -16.75 9.04
CA LEU A 371 -43.66 -17.65 8.18
C LEU A 371 -42.15 -17.40 8.28
N SER A 372 -41.75 -16.12 8.29
CA SER A 372 -40.37 -15.72 8.51
C SER A 372 -40.28 -14.32 9.13
N GLU A 373 -39.13 -14.04 9.69
CA GLU A 373 -38.77 -12.76 10.27
C GLU A 373 -37.35 -12.41 9.86
N ALA A 374 -37.16 -11.22 9.29
CA ALA A 374 -35.84 -10.67 9.01
C ALA A 374 -35.67 -9.37 9.81
N GLU A 375 -34.62 -9.33 10.61
CA GLU A 375 -34.14 -8.11 11.25
C GLU A 375 -32.91 -7.61 10.47
N PHE A 376 -32.93 -6.33 10.11
CA PHE A 376 -31.91 -5.67 9.31
C PHE A 376 -31.41 -4.40 9.99
N ALA A 377 -30.10 -4.32 10.17
CA ALA A 377 -29.38 -3.25 10.85
C ALA A 377 -28.12 -2.89 10.03
N PRO A 378 -28.21 -2.02 9.01
CA PRO A 378 -27.10 -1.79 8.06
C PRO A 378 -25.79 -1.31 8.71
N ASP A 379 -25.89 -0.69 9.89
CA ASP A 379 -24.77 -0.19 10.67
C ASP A 379 -24.03 -1.26 11.50
N GLY A 380 -24.54 -2.50 11.52
CA GLY A 380 -23.97 -3.62 12.28
C GLY A 380 -24.19 -3.53 13.79
N ARG A 381 -24.97 -2.57 14.29
CA ARG A 381 -25.21 -2.36 15.74
C ARG A 381 -26.41 -3.13 16.28
N GLY A 382 -26.87 -4.13 15.54
CA GLY A 382 -27.94 -5.05 15.93
C GLY A 382 -29.28 -4.36 16.19
N ARG A 383 -29.97 -4.73 17.26
CA ARG A 383 -31.28 -4.14 17.61
C ARG A 383 -31.15 -2.92 18.51
N SER A 384 -30.18 -2.89 19.43
CA SER A 384 -30.08 -1.84 20.48
C SER A 384 -29.46 -0.54 19.99
N GLY A 385 -28.60 -0.57 18.97
CA GLY A 385 -27.89 0.62 18.47
C GLY A 385 -26.65 0.98 19.29
N GLN A 386 -26.37 0.21 20.34
CA GLN A 386 -25.22 0.43 21.22
C GLN A 386 -24.01 -0.37 20.70
N LEU A 387 -22.82 0.24 20.77
CA LEU A 387 -21.57 -0.49 20.64
C LEU A 387 -21.41 -1.41 21.86
N SER A 388 -21.84 -2.65 21.72
CA SER A 388 -21.72 -3.70 22.72
C SER A 388 -20.46 -4.53 22.44
N SER A 389 -19.70 -4.88 23.48
CA SER A 389 -18.59 -5.84 23.38
C SER A 389 -19.07 -7.29 23.20
N ASP A 390 -20.35 -7.56 23.42
CA ASP A 390 -20.99 -8.86 23.15
C ASP A 390 -21.21 -9.06 21.63
N PRO A 391 -20.57 -10.08 21.01
CA PRO A 391 -20.75 -10.41 19.60
C PRO A 391 -22.20 -10.73 19.22
N GLN A 392 -23.04 -11.20 20.15
CA GLN A 392 -24.45 -11.51 19.86
C GLN A 392 -25.29 -10.27 19.51
N ASN A 393 -24.77 -9.09 19.85
CA ASN A 393 -25.38 -7.79 19.57
C ASN A 393 -24.75 -7.06 18.38
N GLN A 394 -23.69 -7.61 17.78
CA GLN A 394 -23.03 -7.08 16.58
C GLN A 394 -23.45 -7.88 15.36
N TRP A 395 -24.49 -7.41 14.68
CA TRP A 395 -24.97 -8.04 13.46
C TRP A 395 -25.67 -7.01 12.59
N SER A 396 -25.59 -7.28 11.29
CA SER A 396 -26.26 -6.59 10.21
C SER A 396 -27.55 -7.27 9.78
N TRP A 397 -27.60 -8.61 9.87
CA TRP A 397 -28.76 -9.41 9.54
C TRP A 397 -29.03 -10.47 10.60
N LYS A 398 -30.30 -10.67 10.93
CA LYS A 398 -30.81 -11.87 11.58
C LYS A 398 -32.07 -12.34 10.88
N VAL A 399 -32.08 -13.57 10.39
CA VAL A 399 -33.23 -14.15 9.68
C VAL A 399 -33.65 -15.42 10.37
N ARG A 400 -34.94 -15.47 10.72
CA ARG A 400 -35.58 -16.62 11.31
C ARG A 400 -36.71 -17.11 10.43
N VAL A 401 -36.89 -18.42 10.33
CA VAL A 401 -37.93 -19.03 9.49
C VAL A 401 -38.65 -20.13 10.26
N ASN A 402 -39.93 -20.27 9.97
CA ASN A 402 -40.71 -21.40 10.45
C ASN A 402 -40.54 -22.60 9.50
N LYS A 403 -39.63 -23.52 9.84
CA LYS A 403 -39.41 -24.73 9.03
C LYS A 403 -40.62 -25.68 9.00
N SER A 404 -41.52 -25.57 9.98
CA SER A 404 -42.72 -26.39 10.11
C SER A 404 -43.99 -25.77 9.50
N GLY A 405 -43.87 -24.62 8.84
CA GLY A 405 -45.01 -23.97 8.19
C GLY A 405 -46.00 -23.26 9.13
N GLY A 406 -45.63 -23.02 10.39
CA GLY A 406 -46.39 -22.14 11.31
C GLY A 406 -46.62 -22.68 12.73
N ALA A 407 -46.29 -23.94 13.03
CA ALA A 407 -46.58 -24.58 14.32
C ALA A 407 -45.42 -24.55 15.35
N ALA A 408 -44.18 -24.49 14.87
CA ALA A 408 -42.96 -24.43 15.70
C ALA A 408 -42.48 -22.98 15.89
N PRO A 409 -41.65 -22.68 16.92
CA PRO A 409 -40.97 -21.39 17.03
C PRO A 409 -40.08 -21.12 15.80
N LEU A 410 -39.88 -19.84 15.49
CA LEU A 410 -38.97 -19.43 14.43
C LEU A 410 -37.53 -19.85 14.75
N GLU A 411 -36.87 -20.53 13.82
CA GLU A 411 -35.48 -20.92 13.96
C GLU A 411 -34.58 -19.95 13.20
N GLU A 412 -33.46 -19.53 13.81
CA GLU A 412 -32.46 -18.73 13.12
C GLU A 412 -31.78 -19.55 12.03
N VAL A 413 -31.85 -19.06 10.79
CA VAL A 413 -31.27 -19.72 9.61
C VAL A 413 -30.11 -18.92 9.03
N PHE A 414 -29.97 -17.65 9.41
CA PHE A 414 -28.90 -16.78 8.95
C PHE A 414 -28.67 -15.62 9.92
N SER A 415 -27.40 -15.37 10.27
CA SER A 415 -26.95 -14.18 10.99
C SER A 415 -25.62 -13.72 10.40
N LYS A 416 -25.45 -12.41 10.21
CA LYS A 416 -24.23 -11.80 9.66
C LYS A 416 -23.84 -10.53 10.37
#